data_AF-A0A1I2BE27-F1
#
_entry.id   AF-A0A1I2BE27-F1
#
_cell.length_a   1.000
_cell.length_b   1.000
_cell.length_c   1.000
_cell.angle_alpha   90.00
_cell.angle_beta   90.00
_cell.angle_gamma   90.00
#
_symmetry.space_group_name_H-M   'P 1'
#
loop_
_entity.id
_entity.type
_entity.pdbx_description
1 polymer ?
#
loop_
_entity_poly.entity_id
_entity_poly.type
_entity_poly.pdbx_seq_one_letter_code
_entity_poly.pdbx_strand_id
1 'polypeptide(L)'
;METARNGAAATVTQTWDTWEEAVLDGGPAHGLRVRVVGRPRVLQVTHPCLVDQDTPAAPAGAAPPRVEALHVYRRDPQTAGAPLRYGFDPASP
;
A
#
# COMPACT_ATOMS: atom_id res chain seq x y z
N MET A 1 -45.90 2.98 31.42
CA MET A 1 -45.74 1.54 31.12
C MET A 1 -45.24 1.48 29.67
N GLU A 2 -43.96 1.78 29.46
CA GLU A 2 -43.36 1.91 28.13
C GLU A 2 -42.52 0.66 27.87
N THR A 3 -42.99 -0.19 26.96
CA THR A 3 -42.39 -1.47 26.63
C THR A 3 -41.18 -1.28 25.72
N ALA A 4 -40.03 -1.72 26.22
CA ALA A 4 -38.76 -1.76 25.52
C ALA A 4 -38.83 -2.62 24.23
N ARG A 5 -38.24 -2.13 23.15
CA ARG A 5 -37.75 -2.96 22.03
C ARG A 5 -36.22 -2.84 22.00
N ASN A 6 -35.53 -3.75 22.68
CA ASN A 6 -34.10 -3.95 22.53
C ASN A 6 -33.85 -4.78 21.27
N GLY A 7 -33.60 -4.11 20.14
CA GLY A 7 -32.93 -4.71 18.99
C GLY A 7 -31.42 -4.61 19.21
N ALA A 8 -30.78 -5.72 19.58
CA ALA A 8 -29.33 -5.80 19.64
C ALA A 8 -28.75 -5.55 18.23
N ALA A 9 -28.15 -4.38 18.03
CA ALA A 9 -27.33 -4.12 16.86
C ALA A 9 -26.15 -5.11 16.91
N ALA A 10 -26.04 -5.99 15.91
CA ALA A 10 -24.84 -6.77 15.71
C ALA A 10 -23.69 -5.78 15.52
N THR A 11 -22.83 -5.65 16.53
CA THR A 11 -21.60 -4.87 16.43
C THR A 11 -20.74 -5.55 15.37
N VAL A 12 -20.79 -5.07 14.13
CA VAL A 12 -19.74 -5.33 13.16
C VAL A 12 -18.50 -4.73 13.78
N THR A 13 -17.64 -5.56 14.38
CA THR A 13 -16.30 -5.14 14.78
C THR A 13 -15.63 -4.67 13.51
N GLN A 14 -15.60 -3.36 13.36
CA GLN A 14 -15.11 -2.69 12.19
C GLN A 14 -13.63 -3.07 12.04
N THR A 15 -13.30 -3.80 10.98
CA THR A 15 -11.97 -4.36 10.73
C THR A 15 -10.90 -3.32 10.39
N TRP A 16 -11.22 -2.02 10.48
CA TRP A 16 -10.32 -0.92 10.21
C TRP A 16 -9.43 -0.53 11.40
N ASP A 17 -9.53 -1.19 12.54
CA ASP A 17 -8.53 -1.06 13.62
C ASP A 17 -7.50 -2.21 13.62
N THR A 18 -7.75 -3.27 12.85
CA THR A 18 -6.88 -4.45 12.85
C THR A 18 -5.75 -4.26 11.84
N TRP A 19 -4.54 -4.12 12.36
CA TRP A 19 -3.32 -4.20 11.57
C TRP A 19 -3.07 -5.64 11.11
N GLU A 20 -2.89 -5.85 9.81
CA GLU A 20 -2.55 -7.13 9.21
C GLU A 20 -1.17 -7.09 8.57
N GLU A 21 -0.41 -8.18 8.70
CA GLU A 21 0.84 -8.34 7.97
C GLU A 21 0.57 -8.56 6.48
N ALA A 22 1.43 -7.99 5.64
CA ALA A 22 1.39 -8.14 4.21
C ALA A 22 2.80 -8.27 3.62
N VAL A 23 2.91 -8.95 2.49
CA VAL A 23 4.12 -9.09 1.70
C VAL A 23 3.88 -8.64 0.27
N LEU A 24 4.86 -7.93 -0.30
CA LEU A 24 4.87 -7.54 -1.70
C LEU A 24 5.53 -8.63 -2.55
N ASP A 25 4.86 -9.03 -3.63
CA ASP A 25 5.28 -10.09 -4.54
C ASP A 25 5.53 -9.53 -5.96
N GLY A 26 6.61 -9.96 -6.61
CA GLY A 26 7.15 -9.34 -7.82
C GLY A 26 7.64 -7.90 -7.65
N GLY A 27 8.07 -7.30 -8.77
CA GLY A 27 8.41 -5.88 -8.88
C GLY A 27 9.62 -5.41 -8.06
N PRO A 28 9.87 -4.08 -8.04
CA PRO A 28 11.06 -3.50 -7.38
C PRO A 28 11.08 -3.57 -5.86
N ALA A 29 9.95 -3.91 -5.22
CA ALA A 29 9.83 -4.03 -3.77
C ALA A 29 9.52 -5.47 -3.34
N HIS A 30 9.88 -6.46 -4.17
CA HIS A 30 9.65 -7.88 -3.87
C HIS A 30 10.21 -8.29 -2.50
N GLY A 31 9.40 -9.03 -1.73
CA GLY A 31 9.75 -9.53 -0.41
C GLY A 31 9.60 -8.51 0.72
N LEU A 32 9.29 -7.24 0.42
CA LEU A 32 9.04 -6.23 1.44
C LEU A 32 7.83 -6.64 2.28
N ARG A 33 8.00 -6.65 3.61
CA ARG A 33 6.94 -6.92 4.59
C ARG A 33 6.45 -5.61 5.18
N VAL A 34 5.14 -5.42 5.19
CA VAL A 34 4.48 -4.22 5.71
C VAL A 34 3.29 -4.59 6.60
N ARG A 35 2.83 -3.64 7.41
CA ARG A 35 1.55 -3.77 8.13
C ARG A 35 0.55 -2.81 7.50
N VAL A 36 -0.65 -3.30 7.22
CA VAL A 36 -1.73 -2.53 6.59
C VAL A 36 -2.97 -2.53 7.46
N VAL A 37 -3.75 -1.45 7.37
CA VAL A 37 -5.01 -1.29 8.08
C VAL A 37 -6.18 -1.44 7.11
N GLY A 38 -7.22 -2.17 7.53
CA GLY A 38 -8.47 -2.26 6.77
C GLY A 38 -8.36 -2.99 5.43
N ARG A 39 -7.26 -3.72 5.20
CA ARG A 39 -7.01 -4.52 3.99
C ARG A 39 -7.26 -3.68 2.74
N PRO A 40 -6.37 -2.74 2.37
CA PRO A 40 -6.52 -1.98 1.13
C PRO A 40 -6.45 -2.93 -0.08
N ARG A 41 -7.13 -2.59 -1.17
CA ARG A 41 -7.04 -3.38 -2.42
C ARG A 41 -5.74 -3.12 -3.17
N VAL A 42 -5.13 -1.96 -2.93
CA VAL A 42 -3.96 -1.46 -3.66
C VAL A 42 -2.99 -0.84 -2.66
N LEU A 43 -1.70 -1.08 -2.87
CA LEU A 43 -0.61 -0.35 -2.24
C LEU A 43 0.18 0.39 -3.32
N GLN A 44 0.56 1.62 -3.01
CA GLN A 44 1.45 2.44 -3.82
C GLN A 44 2.81 2.51 -3.12
N VAL A 45 3.87 2.14 -3.84
CA VAL A 45 5.23 2.10 -3.32
C VAL A 45 6.09 3.03 -4.16
N THR A 46 6.72 3.99 -3.49
CA THR A 46 7.61 4.95 -4.12
C THR A 46 9.06 4.51 -3.95
N HIS A 47 9.83 4.49 -5.04
CA HIS A 47 11.25 4.15 -5.01
C HIS A 47 12.08 5.29 -5.64
N PRO A 48 13.16 5.76 -4.99
CA PRO A 48 14.01 6.78 -5.58
C PRO A 48 14.70 6.24 -6.84
N CYS A 49 14.67 7.01 -7.93
CA CYS A 49 15.45 6.70 -9.11
C CYS A 49 16.85 7.28 -8.97
N LEU A 50 17.87 6.52 -9.36
CA LEU A 50 19.22 7.06 -9.48
C LEU A 50 19.27 8.00 -10.68
N VAL A 51 19.71 9.23 -10.44
CA VAL A 51 20.02 10.19 -11.50
C VAL A 51 21.44 9.92 -11.97
N ASP A 52 21.61 9.82 -13.29
CA ASP A 52 22.91 9.57 -13.90
C ASP A 52 23.91 10.65 -13.47
N GLN A 53 25.15 10.23 -13.19
CA GLN A 53 26.23 11.12 -12.76
C GLN A 53 26.63 12.12 -13.86
N ASP A 54 26.39 11.78 -15.13
CA ASP A 54 26.64 12.66 -16.28
C ASP A 54 25.51 13.68 -16.51
N THR A 55 24.47 13.67 -15.66
CA THR A 55 23.37 14.65 -15.75
C THR A 55 23.91 16.05 -15.44
N PRO A 56 23.66 17.05 -16.30
CA PRO A 56 24.08 18.43 -16.03
C PRO A 56 23.60 18.92 -14.68
N ALA A 57 24.48 19.64 -13.96
CA ALA A 57 24.14 20.24 -12.68
C ALA A 57 22.94 21.19 -12.83
N ALA A 58 22.14 21.28 -11.77
CA ALA A 58 21.03 22.22 -11.73
C ALA A 58 21.55 23.65 -11.97
N PRO A 59 20.75 24.52 -12.62
CA PRO A 59 21.08 25.93 -12.78
C PRO A 59 21.51 26.57 -11.45
N ALA A 60 22.41 27.55 -11.51
CA ALA A 60 22.91 28.23 -10.32
C ALA A 60 21.75 28.78 -9.46
N GLY A 61 21.70 28.37 -8.19
CA GLY A 61 20.64 28.74 -7.25
C GLY A 61 19.42 27.81 -7.24
N ALA A 62 19.39 26.74 -8.06
CA ALA A 62 18.34 25.73 -8.04
C ALA A 62 18.82 24.43 -7.36
N ALA A 63 17.89 23.74 -6.70
CA ALA A 63 18.12 22.39 -6.19
C ALA A 63 18.10 21.36 -7.36
N PRO A 64 18.88 20.27 -7.27
CA PRO A 64 18.82 19.20 -8.25
C PRO A 64 17.44 18.53 -8.27
N PRO A 65 16.95 18.10 -9.44
CA PRO A 65 15.68 17.40 -9.53
C PRO A 65 15.74 16.06 -8.80
N ARG A 66 14.65 15.71 -8.10
CA ARG A 66 14.46 14.40 -7.50
C ARG A 66 13.50 13.60 -8.36
N VAL A 67 13.90 12.39 -8.74
CA VAL A 67 13.08 11.48 -9.53
C VAL A 67 12.69 10.28 -8.68
N GLU A 68 11.42 9.91 -8.74
CA GLU A 68 10.88 8.73 -8.07
C GLU A 68 10.02 7.92 -9.03
N ALA A 69 10.11 6.60 -8.92
CA ALA A 69 9.17 5.68 -9.54
C ALA A 69 8.04 5.36 -8.56
N LEU A 70 6.81 5.31 -9.09
CA LEU A 70 5.64 4.83 -8.37
C LEU A 70 5.30 3.43 -8.87
N HIS A 71 5.19 2.47 -7.96
CA HIS A 71 4.85 1.09 -8.27
C HIS A 71 3.55 0.70 -7.57
N VAL A 72 2.61 0.13 -8.34
CA VAL A 72 1.32 -0.31 -7.85
C VAL A 72 1.37 -1.80 -7.54
N TYR A 73 0.90 -2.18 -6.36
CA TYR A 73 0.74 -3.57 -5.95
C TYR A 73 -0.73 -3.84 -5.58
N ARG A 74 -1.33 -4.88 -6.18
CA ARG A 74 -2.74 -5.24 -5.95
C ARG A 74 -2.85 -6.44 -5.02
N ARG A 75 -3.79 -6.38 -4.08
CA ARG A 75 -4.04 -7.51 -3.18
C ARG A 75 -4.51 -8.73 -3.98
N ASP A 76 -3.87 -9.86 -3.75
CA ASP A 76 -4.30 -11.15 -4.26
C ASP A 76 -5.64 -11.54 -3.60
N PRO A 77 -6.73 -11.73 -4.38
CA PRO A 77 -8.03 -12.12 -3.84
C PRO A 77 -8.03 -13.55 -3.27
N GLN A 78 -7.07 -14.41 -3.63
CA GLN A 78 -6.98 -15.78 -3.12
C GLN A 78 -6.38 -15.84 -1.70
N THR A 79 -5.71 -14.77 -1.27
CA THR A 79 -5.12 -14.71 0.07
C THR A 79 -6.17 -14.26 1.09
N ALA A 80 -6.85 -15.23 1.70
CA ALA A 80 -7.91 -14.98 2.68
C ALA A 80 -7.39 -14.65 4.09
N GLY A 81 -6.16 -15.06 4.44
CA GLY A 81 -5.55 -14.89 5.77
C GLY A 81 -4.19 -14.19 5.72
N ALA A 82 -3.64 -13.87 6.89
CA ALA A 82 -2.33 -13.23 7.00
C ALA A 82 -1.18 -14.23 6.75
N PRO A 83 -0.05 -13.79 6.14
CA PRO A 83 0.16 -12.46 5.60
C PRO A 83 -0.60 -12.25 4.28
N LEU A 84 -1.22 -11.08 4.10
CA LEU A 84 -1.79 -10.67 2.83
C LEU A 84 -0.71 -10.63 1.76
N ARG A 85 -1.05 -11.01 0.52
CA ARG A 85 -0.15 -10.89 -0.62
C ARG A 85 -0.60 -9.77 -1.53
N TYR A 86 0.34 -8.93 -1.93
CA TYR A 86 0.12 -7.87 -2.91
C TYR A 86 1.08 -8.07 -4.08
N GLY A 87 0.54 -8.38 -5.26
CA GLY A 87 1.33 -8.60 -6.48
C GLY A 87 1.57 -7.31 -7.26
N PHE A 88 2.77 -7.15 -7.81
CA PHE A 88 3.12 -6.04 -8.68
C PHE A 88 2.21 -5.98 -9.92
N ASP A 89 1.68 -4.80 -10.23
CA ASP A 89 0.86 -4.54 -11.41
C ASP A 89 1.67 -3.78 -12.48
N PRO A 90 2.23 -4.48 -13.49
CA PRO A 90 3.01 -3.84 -14.55
C PRO A 90 2.15 -3.04 -15.54
N ALA A 91 0.82 -3.15 -15.49
CA ALA A 91 -0.09 -2.42 -16.37
C ALA A 91 -0.51 -1.06 -15.79
N SER A 92 -0.10 -0.74 -14.55
CA SER A 92 -0.34 0.57 -13.95
C SER A 92 0.71 1.58 -14.43
N PRO A 93 0.31 2.69 -15.07
CA PRO A 93 1.21 3.70 -15.62
C PRO A 93 1.87 4.60 -14.57
#